data_AF-A0A0K8PZ35-F1
#
_entry.id   AF-A0A0K8PZ35-F1
#
_cell.length_a   1.000
_cell.length_b   1.000
_cell.length_c   1.000
_cell.angle_alpha   90.00
_cell.angle_beta   90.00
_cell.angle_gamma   90.00
#
_symmetry.space_group_name_H-M   'P 1'
#
loop_
_entity.id
_entity.type
_entity.pdbx_description
1 polymer ?
#
loop_
_entity_poly.entity_id
_entity_poly.type
_entity_poly.pdbx_seq_one_letter_code
_entity_poly.pdbx_strand_id
1 'polypeptide(L)'
;MEVCLVGAGPRGLSVLERLCAHERTSPRWGHVTVHVVDPGPPGSGQVWRPSQSRHLLMNTVASQVTVYTDASVSIAGPLEEGPSLYQWAKAIGPSAL
;
A
#
# COMPACT_ATOMS: atom_id res chain seq x y z
N MET A 1 -14.11 -11.04 -12.57
CA MET A 1 -12.95 -10.37 -13.21
C MET A 1 -11.68 -10.96 -12.62
N GLU A 2 -10.65 -11.19 -13.43
CA GLU A 2 -9.33 -11.62 -12.96
C GLU A 2 -8.27 -10.60 -13.38
N VAL A 3 -7.40 -10.22 -12.45
CA VAL A 3 -6.34 -9.24 -12.67
C VAL A 3 -5.04 -9.79 -12.11
N CYS A 4 -3.94 -9.64 -12.86
CA CYS A 4 -2.60 -9.95 -12.38
C CYS A 4 -1.82 -8.65 -12.15
N LEU A 5 -1.36 -8.43 -10.92
CA LEU A 5 -0.46 -7.36 -10.53
C LEU A 5 0.96 -7.91 -10.46
N VAL A 6 1.82 -7.45 -11.36
CA VAL A 6 3.25 -7.77 -11.35
C VAL A 6 3.99 -6.69 -10.54
N GLY A 7 4.42 -7.07 -9.35
CA GLY A 7 5.06 -6.20 -8.36
C GLY A 7 4.10 -5.78 -7.23
N ALA A 8 4.50 -6.06 -6.00
CA ALA A 8 3.83 -5.67 -4.74
C ALA A 8 4.51 -4.46 -4.07
N GLY A 9 5.24 -3.65 -4.85
CA GLY A 9 5.76 -2.36 -4.42
C GLY A 9 4.65 -1.29 -4.29
N PRO A 10 5.01 -0.05 -3.94
CA PRO A 10 4.05 1.02 -3.66
C PRO A 10 2.98 1.21 -4.75
N ARG A 11 3.38 1.18 -6.03
CA ARG A 11 2.45 1.34 -7.15
C ARG A 11 1.47 0.17 -7.30
N GLY A 12 1.95 -1.06 -7.16
CA GLY A 12 1.10 -2.24 -7.23
C GLY A 12 0.07 -2.25 -6.11
N LEU A 13 0.49 -1.85 -4.90
CA LEU A 13 -0.42 -1.68 -3.77
C LEU A 13 -1.42 -0.54 -3.98
N SER A 14 -1.02 0.60 -4.58
CA SER A 14 -1.99 1.66 -4.94
C SER A 14 -3.04 1.17 -5.94
N VAL A 15 -2.67 0.33 -6.91
CA VAL A 15 -3.64 -0.26 -7.85
C VAL A 15 -4.58 -1.21 -7.13
N LEU A 16 -4.04 -2.10 -6.29
CA LEU A 16 -4.84 -3.04 -5.50
C LEU A 16 -5.84 -2.31 -4.59
N GLU A 17 -5.37 -1.30 -3.87
CA GLU A 17 -6.19 -0.47 -3.01
C GLU A 17 -7.28 0.23 -3.82
N ARG A 18 -6.96 0.77 -5.01
CA ARG A 18 -7.96 1.41 -5.87
C ARG A 18 -9.00 0.45 -6.43
N LEU A 19 -8.60 -0.77 -6.81
CA LEU A 19 -9.55 -1.81 -7.22
C LEU A 19 -10.50 -2.15 -6.07
N CYS A 20 -9.97 -2.32 -4.87
CA CYS A 20 -10.76 -2.69 -3.70
C CYS A 20 -11.77 -1.60 -3.32
N ALA A 21 -11.34 -0.33 -3.32
CA ALA A 21 -12.22 0.77 -2.95
C ALA A 21 -13.36 0.98 -3.97
N HIS A 22 -13.06 0.89 -5.27
CA HIS A 22 -14.11 0.99 -6.30
C HIS A 22 -15.13 -0.15 -6.18
N GLU A 23 -14.69 -1.39 -6.01
CA GLU A 23 -15.60 -2.53 -5.90
C GLU A 23 -16.35 -2.58 -4.56
N ARG A 24 -15.81 -1.98 -3.48
CA ARG A 24 -16.56 -1.78 -2.22
C ARG A 24 -17.68 -0.76 -2.37
N THR A 25 -17.43 0.36 -3.02
CA THR A 25 -18.40 1.46 -3.13
C THR A 25 -19.41 1.25 -4.26
N SER A 26 -18.97 0.70 -5.40
CA SER A 26 -19.80 0.44 -6.57
C SER A 26 -19.37 -0.88 -7.21
N PRO A 27 -19.82 -2.02 -6.64
CA PRO A 27 -19.48 -3.34 -7.16
C PRO A 27 -19.92 -3.46 -8.62
N ARG A 28 -18.97 -3.76 -9.51
CA ARG A 28 -19.24 -3.99 -10.94
C ARG A 28 -19.22 -5.47 -11.28
N TRP A 29 -18.50 -6.26 -10.51
CA TRP A 29 -18.32 -7.68 -10.73
C TRP A 29 -18.84 -8.48 -9.54
N GLY A 30 -19.47 -9.64 -9.81
CA GLY A 30 -19.86 -10.56 -8.73
C GLY A 30 -18.66 -11.13 -7.96
N HIS A 31 -17.48 -11.13 -8.57
CA HIS A 31 -16.21 -11.51 -7.95
C HIS A 31 -15.02 -10.86 -8.67
N VAL A 32 -14.01 -10.47 -7.90
CA VAL A 32 -12.71 -9.99 -8.41
C VAL A 32 -11.59 -10.82 -7.79
N THR A 33 -10.86 -11.55 -8.63
CA THR A 33 -9.63 -12.25 -8.24
C THR A 33 -8.44 -11.38 -8.59
N VAL A 34 -7.56 -11.09 -7.62
CA VAL A 34 -6.30 -10.38 -7.86
C VAL A 34 -5.13 -11.30 -7.56
N HIS A 35 -4.39 -11.66 -8.60
CA HIS A 35 -3.13 -12.37 -8.49
C HIS A 35 -2.01 -11.36 -8.30
N VAL A 36 -1.23 -11.46 -7.23
CA VAL A 36 -0.07 -10.59 -6.98
C VAL A 36 1.19 -11.41 -7.13
N VAL A 37 2.07 -10.99 -8.03
CA VAL A 37 3.32 -11.68 -8.35
C VAL A 37 4.47 -10.75 -8.00
N ASP A 38 5.24 -11.06 -6.95
CA ASP A 38 6.43 -10.33 -6.54
C ASP A 38 7.55 -11.32 -6.18
N PRO A 39 8.80 -11.11 -6.63
CA PRO A 39 9.91 -11.99 -6.27
C PRO A 39 10.45 -11.73 -4.85
N GLY A 40 10.06 -10.63 -4.21
CA GLY A 40 10.39 -10.28 -2.83
C GLY A 40 9.40 -10.84 -1.82
N PRO A 41 9.80 -10.91 -0.53
CA PRO A 41 8.90 -11.33 0.53
C PRO A 41 7.75 -10.33 0.68
N PRO A 42 6.55 -10.78 1.08
CA PRO A 42 5.45 -9.89 1.44
C PRO A 42 5.86 -8.83 2.48
N GLY A 43 5.29 -7.63 2.35
CA GLY A 43 5.60 -6.50 3.23
C GLY A 43 6.84 -5.72 2.78
N SER A 44 8.01 -6.10 3.30
CA SER A 44 9.26 -5.34 3.05
C SER A 44 9.76 -5.38 1.59
N GLY A 45 9.37 -6.42 0.84
CA GLY A 45 9.81 -6.62 -0.54
C GLY A 45 11.34 -6.67 -0.65
N GLN A 46 11.86 -6.30 -1.82
CA GLN A 46 13.31 -6.25 -2.06
C GLN A 46 13.97 -4.97 -1.52
N VAL A 47 13.21 -3.89 -1.34
CA VAL A 47 13.75 -2.55 -1.05
C VAL A 47 13.81 -2.25 0.46
N TRP A 48 12.82 -2.66 1.24
CA TRP A 48 12.70 -2.28 2.65
C TRP A 48 13.11 -3.40 3.61
N ARG A 49 14.02 -4.28 3.17
CA ARG A 49 14.47 -5.46 3.94
C ARG A 49 15.13 -5.01 5.26
N PRO A 50 14.74 -5.57 6.42
CA PRO A 50 15.33 -5.20 7.72
C PRO A 50 16.84 -5.48 7.83
N SER A 51 17.36 -6.39 7.01
CA SER A 51 18.77 -6.79 6.98
C SER A 51 19.66 -5.89 6.12
N GLN A 52 19.11 -4.86 5.46
CA GLN A 52 19.91 -3.96 4.63
C GLN A 52 20.80 -3.02 5.47
N SER A 53 21.76 -2.37 4.81
CA SER A 53 22.64 -1.39 5.45
C SER A 53 21.84 -0.30 6.17
N ARG A 54 22.23 0.04 7.40
CA ARG A 54 21.61 1.11 8.18
C ARG A 54 21.78 2.51 7.58
N HIS A 55 22.63 2.64 6.55
CA HIS A 55 22.78 3.87 5.77
C HIS A 55 21.70 4.04 4.69
N LEU A 56 20.96 2.98 4.37
CA LEU A 56 19.84 3.02 3.42
C LEU A 56 18.56 3.37 4.18
N LEU A 57 18.31 4.67 4.30
CA LEU A 57 17.12 5.22 4.92
C LEU A 57 16.20 5.81 3.86
N MET A 58 14.90 5.86 4.16
CA MET A 58 13.95 6.62 3.36
C MET A 58 14.30 8.12 3.45
N ASN A 59 14.41 8.78 2.30
CA ASN A 59 14.67 10.22 2.21
C ASN A 59 13.40 11.08 2.32
N THR A 60 12.26 10.46 2.61
CA THR A 60 10.97 11.11 2.85
C THR A 60 10.60 11.00 4.33
N VAL A 61 10.03 12.06 4.91
CA VAL A 61 9.63 12.05 6.31
C VAL A 61 8.45 11.09 6.49
N ALA A 62 8.47 10.23 7.51
CA ALA A 62 7.45 9.20 7.70
C ALA A 62 6.02 9.75 7.89
N SER A 63 5.86 10.98 8.39
CA SER A 63 4.55 11.65 8.49
C SER A 63 4.01 12.15 7.15
N GLN A 64 4.83 12.18 6.10
CA GLN A 64 4.47 12.58 4.73
C GLN A 64 4.18 11.38 3.82
N VAL A 65 4.28 10.16 4.34
CA VAL A 65 4.06 8.92 3.57
C VAL A 65 2.78 8.25 4.03
N THR A 66 1.93 7.87 3.09
CA THR A 66 0.74 7.07 3.35
C THR A 66 0.41 6.22 2.12
N VAL A 67 -0.26 5.08 2.34
CA VAL A 67 -0.90 4.30 1.26
C VAL A 67 -2.37 4.71 1.06
N TYR A 68 -2.93 5.43 2.03
CA TYR A 68 -4.30 5.91 2.01
C TYR A 68 -4.42 7.17 1.16
N THR A 69 -5.61 7.38 0.62
CA THR A 69 -5.91 8.54 -0.23
C THR A 69 -6.69 9.58 0.55
N ASP A 70 -6.49 10.84 0.21
CA ASP A 70 -7.20 11.97 0.81
C ASP A 70 -7.43 13.07 -0.24
N ALA A 71 -7.94 14.22 0.19
CA ALA A 71 -8.21 15.34 -0.70
C ALA A 71 -6.95 15.97 -1.35
N SER A 72 -5.73 15.55 -0.98
CA SER A 72 -4.49 16.04 -1.58
C SER A 72 -4.18 15.42 -2.95
N VAL A 73 -4.82 14.29 -3.30
CA VAL A 73 -4.62 13.60 -4.57
C VAL A 73 -5.79 13.80 -5.53
N SER A 74 -5.49 14.10 -6.80
CA SER A 74 -6.51 14.14 -7.85
C SER A 74 -6.69 12.75 -8.44
N ILE A 75 -7.74 12.05 -7.99
CA ILE A 75 -8.07 10.70 -8.43
C ILE A 75 -9.58 10.54 -8.65
N ALA A 76 -9.95 9.56 -9.45
CA ALA A 76 -11.34 9.14 -9.59
C ALA A 76 -11.72 8.11 -8.52
N GLY A 77 -12.99 8.09 -8.14
CA GLY A 77 -13.54 7.13 -7.21
C GLY A 77 -13.46 7.56 -5.74
N PRO A 78 -13.79 6.63 -4.83
CA PRO A 78 -13.84 6.93 -3.40
C PRO A 78 -12.46 7.18 -2.82
N LEU A 79 -12.36 8.22 -1.99
CA LEU A 79 -11.24 8.43 -1.07
C LEU A 79 -11.40 7.46 0.11
N GLU A 80 -10.36 6.68 0.39
CA GLU A 80 -10.24 5.91 1.62
C GLU A 80 -9.09 6.48 2.45
N GLU A 81 -9.45 7.32 3.42
CA GLU A 81 -8.49 7.97 4.32
C GLU A 81 -7.94 7.00 5.36
N GLY A 82 -6.78 7.34 5.91
CA GLY A 82 -6.13 6.55 6.94
C GLY A 82 -4.83 7.16 7.42
N PRO A 83 -4.10 6.47 8.31
CA PRO A 83 -2.92 7.01 8.96
C PRO A 83 -1.76 7.21 7.99
N SER A 84 -0.97 8.25 8.24
CA SER A 84 0.43 8.29 7.76
C SER A 84 1.23 7.12 8.32
N LEU A 85 2.35 6.79 7.66
CA LEU A 85 3.28 5.75 8.11
C LEU A 85 3.75 6.01 9.55
N TYR A 86 3.97 7.28 9.92
CA TYR A 86 4.29 7.65 11.30
C TYR A 86 3.16 7.32 12.29
N GLN A 87 1.92 7.70 11.97
CA GLN A 87 0.76 7.42 12.84
C GLN A 87 0.52 5.91 12.96
N TRP A 88 0.65 5.16 11.86
CA TRP A 88 0.57 3.71 11.86
C TRP A 88 1.66 3.08 12.73
N ALA A 89 2.93 3.49 12.56
CA ALA A 89 4.04 2.96 13.34
C ALA A 89 3.86 3.22 14.85
N LYS A 90 3.30 4.38 15.22
CA LYS A 90 2.93 4.67 16.61
C LYS A 90 1.81 3.78 17.14
N ALA A 91 0.84 3.44 16.29
CA ALA A 91 -0.31 2.63 16.69
C ALA A 91 0.05 1.16 16.94
N ILE A 92 0.97 0.59 16.16
CA ILE A 92 1.40 -0.82 16.33
C ILE A 92 2.38 -1.00 17.50
N GLY A 93 3.05 0.08 17.92
CA GLY A 93 3.97 0.08 19.04
C GLY A 93 5.30 -0.68 18.78
N PRO A 94 6.25 -0.63 19.73
CA PRO A 94 7.59 -1.21 19.58
C PRO A 94 7.61 -2.75 19.53
N SER A 95 6.55 -3.40 20.01
CA SER A 95 6.45 -4.86 20.11
C SER A 95 6.01 -5.55 18.81
N ALA A 96 5.67 -4.76 17.78
CA ALA A 96 5.20 -5.26 16.48
C ALA A 96 6.30 -5.30 15.40
N LEU A 97 7.54 -4.93 15.75
CA LEU A 97 8.73 -4.90 14.87
C LEU A 97 9.76 -5.91 15.35
#